data_AF-A0A418MDI2-F1
#
_entry.id   AF-A0A418MDI2-F1
#
_cell.length_a   1.000
_cell.length_b   1.000
_cell.length_c   1.000
_cell.angle_alpha   90.00
_cell.angle_beta   90.00
_cell.angle_gamma   90.00
#
_symmetry.space_group_name_H-M   'P 1'
#
loop_
_entity.id
_entity.type
_entity.pdbx_description
1 polymer ?
#
loop_
_entity_poly.entity_id
_entity_poly.type
_entity_poly.pdbx_seq_one_letter_code
_entity_poly.pdbx_strand_id
1 'polypeptide(L)'
;MPAEARNQISEYLDQRSSYSKEELLLLSNRRIRISVRTVEHMLKQLGDDLHPHRCRHTIVSGLLDQGVDLVTVAKLAGHADINVTRSYATPSMEKMVDALDKLYT
;
A
#
# COMPACT_ATOMS: atom_id res chain seq x y z
N MET A 1 -1.16 -10.51 5.15
CA MET A 1 -0.15 -10.04 4.17
C MET A 1 -0.17 -10.94 2.95
N PRO A 2 -0.05 -10.38 1.73
CA PRO A 2 0.12 -11.15 0.49
C PRO A 2 1.35 -12.07 0.56
N ALA A 3 1.29 -13.22 -0.13
CA ALA A 3 2.38 -14.21 -0.11
C ALA A 3 3.68 -13.64 -0.68
N GLU A 4 3.60 -12.91 -1.78
CA GLU A 4 4.75 -12.27 -2.42
C GLU A 4 5.50 -11.32 -1.47
N ALA A 5 4.76 -10.45 -0.76
CA ALA A 5 5.36 -9.52 0.20
C ALA A 5 6.03 -10.26 1.38
N ARG A 6 5.48 -11.39 1.83
CA ARG A 6 6.12 -12.21 2.87
C ARG A 6 7.41 -12.84 2.36
N ASN A 7 7.42 -13.35 1.13
CA ASN A 7 8.59 -13.98 0.52
C ASN A 7 9.74 -12.96 0.37
N GLN A 8 9.43 -11.76 -0.13
CA GLN A 8 10.39 -10.67 -0.28
C GLN A 8 10.98 -10.22 1.08
N ILE A 9 10.15 -10.14 2.12
CA ILE A 9 10.63 -9.83 3.47
C ILE A 9 11.53 -10.94 4.01
N SER A 10 11.16 -12.21 3.81
CA SER A 10 11.97 -13.36 4.24
C SER A 10 13.35 -13.34 3.58
N GLU A 11 13.38 -13.18 2.26
CA GLU A 11 14.62 -13.11 1.48
C GLU A 11 15.51 -11.94 1.96
N TYR A 12 14.91 -10.78 2.20
CA TYR A 12 15.63 -9.65 2.78
C TYR A 12 16.20 -9.95 4.18
N LEU A 13 15.42 -10.59 5.06
CA LEU A 13 15.86 -10.94 6.40
C LEU A 13 16.99 -11.98 6.37
N ASP A 14 16.95 -12.94 5.45
CA ASP A 14 18.00 -13.94 5.27
C ASP A 14 19.33 -13.26 4.89
N GLN A 15 19.29 -12.34 3.92
CA GLN A 15 20.46 -11.54 3.52
C GLN A 15 20.95 -10.63 4.66
N ARG A 16 20.03 -10.08 5.45
CA ARG A 16 20.35 -9.16 6.56
C ARG A 16 20.93 -9.87 7.79
N SER A 17 20.45 -11.07 8.09
CA SER A 17 20.80 -11.85 9.29
C SER A 17 22.30 -12.05 9.46
N SER A 18 23.05 -12.01 8.36
CA SER A 18 24.52 -12.11 8.34
C SER A 18 25.24 -10.87 8.89
N TYR A 19 24.57 -9.72 9.11
CA TYR A 19 25.24 -8.43 9.29
C TYR A 19 24.75 -7.54 10.45
N SER A 20 23.59 -7.79 11.07
CA SER A 20 23.04 -6.92 12.13
C SER A 20 22.14 -7.67 13.12
N LYS A 21 22.28 -7.36 14.42
CA LYS A 21 21.40 -7.81 15.52
C LYS A 21 20.27 -6.80 15.84
N GLU A 22 20.10 -5.73 15.06
CA GLU A 22 19.05 -4.75 15.32
C GLU A 22 17.64 -5.33 15.08
N GLU A 23 16.71 -5.00 15.99
CA GLU A 23 15.29 -5.41 15.89
C GLU A 23 14.52 -4.68 14.78
N LEU A 24 15.03 -3.54 14.30
CA LEU A 24 14.38 -2.74 13.27
C LEU A 24 14.27 -3.52 11.95
N LEU A 25 13.08 -3.57 11.34
CA LEU A 25 12.86 -4.32 10.10
C LEU A 25 13.69 -3.77 8.93
N LEU A 26 13.60 -2.48 8.62
CA LEU A 26 14.26 -1.89 7.45
C LEU A 26 15.45 -1.03 7.85
N LEU A 27 16.62 -1.36 7.30
CA LEU A 27 17.89 -0.69 7.54
C LEU A 27 18.41 0.02 6.28
N SER A 28 19.17 1.09 6.48
CA SER A 28 19.97 1.74 5.43
C SER A 28 21.30 1.00 5.19
N ASN A 29 22.04 1.39 4.16
CA ASN A 29 23.40 0.87 3.91
C ASN A 29 24.37 1.10 5.08
N ARG A 30 24.09 2.08 5.95
CA ARG A 30 24.85 2.35 7.18
C ARG A 30 24.36 1.51 8.38
N ARG A 31 23.46 0.56 8.15
CA ARG A 31 22.87 -0.36 9.14
C ARG A 31 22.04 0.29 10.26
N ILE A 32 21.72 1.57 10.12
CA ILE A 32 20.76 2.27 10.98
C ILE A 32 19.36 2.27 10.35
N ARG A 33 18.34 2.66 11.13
CA ARG A 33 16.97 2.90 10.64
C ARG A 33 16.96 3.67 9.33
N ILE A 34 16.30 3.13 8.30
CA ILE A 34 16.13 3.85 7.04
C ILE A 34 15.25 5.09 7.24
N SER A 35 15.63 6.21 6.62
CA SER A 35 14.84 7.44 6.67
C SER A 35 13.72 7.42 5.62
N VAL A 36 12.63 8.15 5.88
CA VAL A 36 11.53 8.31 4.90
C VAL A 36 12.07 8.88 3.58
N ARG A 37 12.93 9.90 3.64
CA ARG A 37 13.53 10.52 2.46
C ARG A 37 14.36 9.54 1.63
N THR A 38 15.03 8.59 2.28
CA THR A 38 15.78 7.53 1.57
C THR A 38 14.82 6.62 0.82
N VAL A 39 13.73 6.19 1.44
CA VAL A 39 12.70 5.36 0.77
C VAL A 39 12.08 6.11 -0.41
N GLU A 40 11.72 7.38 -0.23
CA GLU A 40 11.19 8.22 -1.32
C GLU A 40 12.18 8.36 -2.47
N HIS A 41 13.46 8.57 -2.18
CA HIS A 41 14.50 8.65 -3.21
C HIS A 41 14.65 7.32 -3.96
N MET A 42 14.66 6.20 -3.24
CA MET A 42 14.71 4.86 -3.85
C MET A 42 13.53 4.61 -4.78
N LEU A 43 12.31 4.96 -4.35
CA LEU A 43 11.11 4.80 -5.19
C LEU A 43 11.16 5.68 -6.44
N LYS A 44 11.63 6.93 -6.33
CA LYS A 44 11.81 7.82 -7.48
C LYS A 44 12.79 7.26 -8.53
N GLN A 45 13.80 6.49 -8.12
CA GLN A 45 14.71 5.85 -9.08
C GLN A 45 14.04 4.72 -9.88
N LEU A 46 12.90 4.20 -9.41
CA LEU A 46 12.12 3.16 -10.11
C LEU A 46 11.03 3.75 -11.01
N GLY A 47 10.66 5.02 -10.81
CA GLY A 47 9.72 5.75 -11.66
C GLY A 47 9.40 7.14 -11.10
N ASP A 48 9.19 8.10 -12.00
CA ASP A 48 9.05 9.52 -11.66
C ASP A 48 7.86 9.82 -10.73
N ASP A 49 6.75 9.08 -10.90
CA ASP A 49 5.53 9.24 -10.09
C ASP A 49 5.45 8.26 -8.90
N LEU A 50 6.50 7.47 -8.65
CA LEU A 50 6.49 6.47 -7.60
C LEU A 50 6.95 7.07 -6.27
N HIS A 51 6.05 7.09 -5.30
CA HIS A 51 6.32 7.53 -3.93
C HIS A 51 5.39 6.80 -2.93
N PRO A 52 5.66 6.81 -1.61
CA PRO A 52 4.94 5.99 -0.63
C PRO A 52 3.42 6.20 -0.64
N HIS A 53 2.98 7.45 -0.75
CA HIS A 53 1.55 7.77 -0.85
C HIS A 53 0.90 7.22 -2.13
N ARG A 54 1.61 7.17 -3.26
CA ARG A 54 1.09 6.57 -4.51
C ARG A 54 0.90 5.07 -4.36
N CYS A 55 1.85 4.37 -3.74
CA CYS A 55 1.71 2.94 -3.44
C CYS A 55 0.48 2.65 -2.55
N ARG A 56 0.27 3.47 -1.50
CA ARG A 56 -0.93 3.37 -0.66
C ARG A 56 -2.20 3.63 -1.47
N HIS A 57 -2.20 4.66 -2.32
CA HIS A 57 -3.32 5.00 -3.18
C HIS A 57 -3.72 3.80 -4.05
N THR A 58 -2.77 3.17 -4.72
CA THR A 58 -3.03 2.01 -5.59
C THR A 58 -3.70 0.86 -4.85
N ILE A 59 -3.26 0.58 -3.62
CA ILE A 59 -3.88 -0.48 -2.79
C ILE A 59 -5.31 -0.09 -2.39
N VAL A 60 -5.51 1.13 -1.89
CA VAL A 60 -6.83 1.61 -1.44
C VAL A 60 -7.82 1.65 -2.59
N SER A 61 -7.45 2.25 -3.73
CA SER A 61 -8.33 2.31 -4.90
C SER A 61 -8.61 0.93 -5.47
N GLY A 62 -7.59 0.08 -5.60
CA GLY A 62 -7.74 -1.27 -6.13
C GLY A 62 -8.67 -2.15 -5.29
N LEU A 63 -8.61 -2.06 -3.95
CA LEU A 63 -9.53 -2.80 -3.08
C LEU A 63 -10.97 -2.31 -3.21
N LEU A 64 -11.18 -0.99 -3.29
CA LEU A 64 -12.51 -0.42 -3.52
C LEU A 64 -13.08 -0.80 -4.90
N ASP A 65 -12.23 -0.80 -5.93
CA ASP A 65 -12.62 -1.22 -7.29
C ASP A 65 -13.01 -2.71 -7.35
N GLN A 66 -12.40 -3.54 -6.51
CA GLN A 66 -12.77 -4.95 -6.34
C GLN A 66 -14.03 -5.16 -5.47
N GLY A 67 -14.67 -4.09 -5.02
CA GLY A 67 -15.89 -4.14 -4.21
C GLY A 67 -15.66 -4.45 -2.73
N VAL A 68 -14.43 -4.34 -2.22
CA VAL A 68 -14.16 -4.47 -0.78
C VAL A 68 -14.78 -3.27 -0.07
N ASP A 69 -15.46 -3.51 1.06
CA ASP A 69 -16.17 -2.47 1.78
C ASP A 69 -15.24 -1.39 2.35
N LEU A 70 -15.76 -0.16 2.43
CA LEU A 70 -15.01 1.03 2.85
C LEU A 70 -14.37 0.88 4.24
N VAL A 71 -15.04 0.18 5.18
CA VAL A 71 -14.57 0.02 6.55
C VAL A 71 -13.36 -0.91 6.58
N THR A 72 -13.43 -2.03 5.85
CA THR A 72 -12.32 -2.97 5.71
C THR A 72 -11.11 -2.29 5.06
N VAL A 73 -11.32 -1.55 3.97
CA VAL A 73 -10.23 -0.82 3.31
C VAL A 73 -9.60 0.22 4.23
N ALA A 74 -10.41 0.99 4.99
CA ALA A 74 -9.90 1.98 5.94
C ALA A 74 -9.04 1.34 7.05
N LYS A 75 -9.48 0.19 7.58
CA LYS A 75 -8.71 -0.57 8.59
C LYS A 75 -7.38 -1.07 8.02
N LEU A 76 -7.38 -1.61 6.80
CA LEU A 76 -6.15 -2.07 6.14
C LEU A 76 -5.18 -0.92 5.83
N ALA A 77 -5.70 0.25 5.47
CA ALA A 77 -4.90 1.45 5.22
C ALA A 77 -4.37 2.11 6.52
N GLY A 78 -4.89 1.72 7.68
CA GLY A 78 -4.56 2.31 8.98
C GLY A 78 -5.07 3.75 9.13
N HIS A 79 -6.18 4.10 8.48
CA HIS A 79 -6.78 5.43 8.60
C HIS A 79 -7.62 5.52 9.88
N ALA A 80 -7.25 6.46 10.76
CA ALA A 80 -8.01 6.74 11.98
C ALA A 80 -9.38 7.37 11.68
N ASP A 81 -9.46 8.16 10.60
CA ASP A 81 -10.71 8.74 10.10
C ASP A 81 -11.11 8.07 8.78
N ILE A 82 -12.31 7.48 8.76
CA ILE A 82 -12.89 6.83 7.58
C ILE A 82 -13.12 7.83 6.42
N ASN A 83 -13.27 9.12 6.71
CA ASN A 83 -13.43 10.15 5.68
C ASN A 83 -12.20 10.22 4.75
N VAL A 84 -11.00 9.92 5.27
CA VAL A 84 -9.78 9.86 4.47
C VAL A 84 -9.94 8.79 3.37
N THR A 85 -10.47 7.62 3.73
CA THR A 85 -10.75 6.54 2.77
C THR A 85 -11.93 6.87 1.86
N ARG A 86 -12.95 7.58 2.36
CA ARG A 86 -14.12 7.98 1.56
C ARG A 86 -13.73 8.80 0.33
N SER A 87 -12.67 9.60 0.41
CA SER A 87 -12.18 10.38 -0.75
C SER A 87 -11.86 9.51 -1.97
N TYR A 88 -11.48 8.24 -1.77
CA TYR A 88 -11.19 7.27 -2.81
C TYR A 88 -12.44 6.56 -3.37
N ALA A 89 -13.56 6.65 -2.67
CA ALA A 89 -14.77 5.88 -2.97
C ALA A 89 -15.81 6.68 -3.78
N THR A 90 -15.44 7.83 -4.35
CA THR A 90 -16.34 8.64 -5.18
C THR A 90 -16.62 7.89 -6.49
N PRO A 91 -17.85 7.39 -6.71
CA PRO A 91 -18.16 6.64 -7.92
C PRO A 91 -18.30 7.58 -9.13
N SER A 92 -17.86 7.13 -10.30
CA SER A 92 -18.20 7.79 -11.55
C SER A 92 -19.66 7.51 -11.93
N MET A 93 -20.25 8.34 -12.80
CA MET A 93 -21.58 8.09 -13.38
C MET A 93 -21.67 6.69 -14.00
N GLU A 94 -20.64 6.28 -14.73
CA GLU A 94 -20.53 4.96 -15.35
C GLU A 94 -20.64 3.82 -14.32
N LYS A 95 -19.92 3.91 -13.20
CA LYS A 95 -20.00 2.91 -12.11
C LYS A 95 -21.39 2.85 -11.46
N MET A 96 -22.08 3.98 -11.38
CA MET A 96 -23.44 4.01 -10.84
C MET A 96 -24.46 3.35 -11.78
N VAL A 97 -24.30 3.54 -13.09
CA VAL A 97 -25.13 2.86 -14.11
C VAL A 97 -24.87 1.36 -14.10
N ASP A 98 -23.61 0.92 -14.12
CA ASP A 98 -23.25 -0.52 -14.06
C ASP A 98 -23.77 -1.21 -12.79
N ALA A 99 -23.74 -0.52 -11.65
CA ALA A 99 -24.30 -1.03 -10.40
C ALA A 99 -25.83 -1.18 -10.47
N LEU A 100 -26.52 -0.28 -11.17
CA LEU A 100 -27.96 -0.36 -11.41
C LEU A 100 -28.28 -1.55 -12.33
N ASP A 101 -27.55 -1.70 -13.44
CA ASP A 101 -27.76 -2.76 -14.42
C ASP A 101 -27.61 -4.16 -13.80
N LYS A 102 -26.65 -4.34 -12.88
CA LYS A 102 -26.47 -5.59 -12.12
C LYS A 102 -27.63 -5.97 -11.21
N LEU A 103 -28.48 -5.01 -10.82
CA LEU A 103 -29.65 -5.29 -9.98
C LEU A 103 -30.86 -5.74 -10.82
N TYR A 104 -30.90 -5.33 -12.09
CA TYR A 104 -32.03 -5.57 -13.01
C TYR A 104 -31.75 -6.61 -14.09
N THR A 105 -30.60 -7.30 -14.04
CA THR A 105 -30.22 -8.42 -14.92
C THR A 105 -30.05 -9.69 -14.09
#